data_AF-A0A8J2EI38-F1
#
_entry.id   AF-A0A8J2EI38-F1
#
_cell.length_a   1.000
_cell.length_b   1.000
_cell.length_c   1.000
_cell.angle_alpha   90.00
_cell.angle_beta   90.00
_cell.angle_gamma   90.00
#
_symmetry.space_group_name_H-M   'P 1'
#
loop_
_entity.id
_entity.type
_entity.pdbx_description
1 polymer ?
#
loop_
_entity_poly.entity_id
_entity_poly.type
_entity_poly.pdbx_seq_one_letter_code
_entity_poly.pdbx_strand_id
1 'polypeptide(L)'
;MEKGQDMTAMEDTPEDGGAPSVGAVPHEDRAQGNEGQSSSSSSKGMLVEQQREHDENGTAHQDTTPAHQDTTSTSSKSPLKTEKEQEKEEPQAADEDAISSEDEDGEGDDAPIRRLEPQDLEDNMELVMGDTFHHYYISTTWTAAWYYKLAYEGFISVRHGSYLLPEIQRAYCVLHFENMHIGRKTRRLKKNGYRLYNNRNWKLCVSKICDYWGSQNWFSQQYANLVRVAGLESSQYTNTLKLVPHSIELYDEHDTLIAGECGYSIGSVYTSLTGFCDKSIANGGLFQMYYLGKWLERSGYAFWNLGHPPRPPKTMKYKADLGGVVLNRGAFLPLWRAARSQPLTGEGLGPEFVWWDG
;
A
#
# COMPACT_ATOMS: atom_id res chain seq x y z
N MET A 1 25.73 20.40 -55.46
CA MET A 1 26.66 20.93 -56.48
C MET A 1 26.43 22.44 -56.52
N GLU A 2 27.41 23.33 -56.35
CA GLU A 2 28.82 23.23 -55.92
C GLU A 2 29.23 24.54 -55.20
N LYS A 3 30.39 24.46 -54.51
CA LYS A 3 31.35 25.49 -54.03
C LYS A 3 31.22 26.92 -54.62
N GLY A 4 31.62 28.01 -53.96
CA GLY A 4 32.28 28.20 -52.64
C GLY A 4 33.35 29.32 -52.68
N GLN A 5 33.56 30.01 -51.54
CA GLN A 5 34.67 30.97 -51.22
C GLN A 5 34.68 32.28 -52.07
N ASP A 6 35.28 33.42 -51.65
CA ASP A 6 36.42 33.60 -50.75
C ASP A 6 36.42 34.93 -49.93
N MET A 7 37.32 34.96 -48.95
CA MET A 7 37.61 35.89 -47.85
C MET A 7 38.14 37.30 -48.20
N THR A 8 38.09 38.25 -47.24
CA THR A 8 39.27 38.99 -46.70
C THR A 8 38.94 39.94 -45.52
N ALA A 9 39.76 39.86 -44.44
CA ALA A 9 40.39 40.92 -43.62
C ALA A 9 39.53 42.05 -42.97
N MET A 10 39.86 42.66 -41.81
CA MET A 10 41.08 42.70 -40.97
C MET A 10 40.75 43.17 -39.52
N GLU A 11 41.62 42.86 -38.54
CA GLU A 11 42.00 43.62 -37.29
C GLU A 11 40.91 44.41 -36.49
N ASP A 12 40.69 44.22 -35.18
CA ASP A 12 41.65 44.46 -34.07
C ASP A 12 41.15 43.94 -32.69
N THR A 13 42.08 43.72 -31.75
CA THR A 13 41.87 43.45 -30.30
C THR A 13 42.76 44.34 -29.44
N PRO A 14 42.35 44.74 -28.22
CA PRO A 14 42.92 44.12 -26.99
C PRO A 14 41.81 43.59 -26.04
N GLU A 15 42.01 42.55 -25.21
CA GLU A 15 42.77 42.52 -23.92
C GLU A 15 42.25 43.57 -22.90
N ASP A 16 42.06 43.29 -21.60
CA ASP A 16 42.66 42.31 -20.68
C ASP A 16 41.63 42.01 -19.53
N GLY A 17 41.50 40.82 -18.95
CA GLY A 17 42.11 40.47 -17.64
C GLY A 17 41.26 40.90 -16.43
N GLY A 18 41.01 40.12 -15.36
CA GLY A 18 41.34 38.73 -15.01
C GLY A 18 40.72 38.39 -13.63
N ALA A 19 40.62 37.10 -13.28
CA ALA A 19 40.34 36.63 -11.91
C ALA A 19 41.66 36.24 -11.21
N PRO A 20 41.72 35.73 -9.95
CA PRO A 20 40.71 35.58 -8.88
C PRO A 20 41.21 36.12 -7.50
N SER A 21 40.54 35.81 -6.37
CA SER A 21 41.16 35.35 -5.09
C SER A 21 40.38 35.67 -3.78
N VAL A 22 40.01 34.60 -3.06
CA VAL A 22 40.10 34.33 -1.59
C VAL A 22 40.22 35.49 -0.57
N GLY A 23 39.45 35.45 0.54
CA GLY A 23 39.89 36.11 1.80
C GLY A 23 38.89 36.32 2.98
N ALA A 24 38.80 35.33 3.88
CA ALA A 24 38.73 35.44 5.37
C ALA A 24 37.68 36.30 6.16
N VAL A 25 37.59 35.98 7.47
CA VAL A 25 36.65 36.47 8.51
C VAL A 25 37.36 37.40 9.52
N PRO A 26 36.67 38.32 10.21
CA PRO A 26 36.56 38.29 11.69
C PRO A 26 35.10 38.52 12.17
N HIS A 27 34.59 37.94 13.29
CA HIS A 27 34.83 38.27 14.73
C HIS A 27 34.64 39.79 15.04
N GLU A 28 33.94 40.25 16.09
CA GLU A 28 33.35 39.60 17.28
C GLU A 28 32.29 40.52 17.98
N ASP A 29 31.68 40.01 19.07
CA ASP A 29 31.04 40.68 20.23
C ASP A 29 29.55 41.12 20.15
N ARG A 30 28.70 41.04 21.21
CA ARG A 30 28.73 40.37 22.55
C ARG A 30 27.41 40.61 23.33
N ALA A 31 26.88 39.58 24.04
CA ALA A 31 25.98 39.63 25.23
C ALA A 31 25.02 38.41 25.27
N GLN A 32 24.58 37.85 26.40
CA GLN A 32 25.11 37.74 27.78
C GLN A 32 24.22 36.74 28.58
N GLY A 33 24.81 35.93 29.48
CA GLY A 33 24.08 35.13 30.48
C GLY A 33 23.53 33.77 29.98
N ASN A 34 23.37 32.75 30.83
CA ASN A 34 23.74 32.63 32.24
C ASN A 34 24.02 31.16 32.61
N GLU A 35 24.92 30.89 33.55
CA GLU A 35 25.24 29.53 34.00
C GLU A 35 24.22 29.01 35.04
N GLY A 36 24.04 27.69 35.08
CA GLY A 36 23.18 27.00 36.06
C GLY A 36 23.58 25.53 36.20
N GLN A 37 24.40 25.23 37.21
CA GLN A 37 24.93 23.88 37.48
C GLN A 37 23.87 22.91 38.04
N SER A 38 24.02 21.61 37.73
CA SER A 38 23.70 20.41 38.52
C SER A 38 23.26 19.26 37.60
N SER A 39 23.40 17.97 37.93
CA SER A 39 24.33 17.28 38.83
C SER A 39 24.30 15.80 38.43
N SER A 40 25.46 15.12 38.43
CA SER A 40 25.52 13.69 38.11
C SER A 40 25.20 12.83 39.34
N SER A 41 24.24 11.91 39.25
CA SER A 41 24.09 10.82 40.22
C SER A 41 23.53 9.54 39.61
N SER A 42 24.19 8.42 39.88
CA SER A 42 23.78 7.07 39.49
C SER A 42 22.67 6.51 40.39
N SER A 43 21.78 5.68 39.83
CA SER A 43 21.23 4.44 40.44
C SER A 43 20.51 3.66 39.33
N LYS A 44 20.81 2.38 39.05
CA LYS A 44 20.53 1.14 39.81
C LYS A 44 19.04 0.85 40.09
N GLY A 45 18.52 -0.18 39.40
CA GLY A 45 17.67 -1.21 40.02
C GLY A 45 16.18 -1.24 39.67
N MET A 46 15.61 -2.46 39.73
CA MET A 46 14.18 -2.82 39.69
C MET A 46 13.49 -2.60 38.33
N LEU A 47 12.91 -3.60 37.64
CA LEU A 47 12.46 -4.95 38.01
C LEU A 47 11.36 -4.91 39.08
N VAL A 48 10.13 -4.67 38.62
CA VAL A 48 8.88 -4.90 39.36
C VAL A 48 7.91 -5.67 38.47
N GLU A 49 7.77 -6.93 38.84
CA GLU A 49 6.67 -7.83 38.52
C GLU A 49 5.37 -7.30 39.16
N GLN A 50 4.23 -7.37 38.48
CA GLN A 50 2.92 -7.21 39.12
C GLN A 50 2.01 -8.38 38.78
N GLN A 51 1.65 -9.11 39.83
CA GLN A 51 0.79 -10.27 39.83
C GLN A 51 -0.69 -9.87 39.78
N ARG A 52 -1.53 -10.86 39.45
CA ARG A 52 -2.99 -10.80 39.53
C ARG A 52 -3.46 -11.21 40.92
N GLU A 53 -4.47 -10.50 41.43
CA GLU A 53 -5.42 -10.79 42.52
C GLU A 53 -6.47 -9.66 42.42
N HIS A 54 -7.76 -9.72 42.75
CA HIS A 54 -8.74 -10.75 43.16
C HIS A 54 -10.04 -10.43 42.34
N ASP A 55 -11.16 -11.17 42.32
CA ASP A 55 -11.61 -12.33 43.10
C ASP A 55 -12.60 -13.21 42.28
N GLU A 56 -13.04 -14.33 42.85
CA GLU A 56 -14.27 -15.04 42.45
C GLU A 56 -15.39 -14.82 43.48
N ASN A 57 -16.67 -14.88 43.09
CA ASN A 57 -17.68 -15.46 43.99
C ASN A 57 -18.95 -15.95 43.27
N GLY A 58 -19.40 -17.16 43.61
CA GLY A 58 -20.74 -17.68 43.30
C GLY A 58 -21.82 -17.06 44.20
N THR A 59 -23.08 -17.51 44.21
CA THR A 59 -23.57 -18.89 44.08
C THR A 59 -25.06 -18.92 43.67
N ALA A 60 -25.56 -20.07 43.23
CA ALA A 60 -26.89 -20.30 42.63
C ALA A 60 -28.07 -20.45 43.62
N HIS A 61 -29.32 -20.49 43.09
CA HIS A 61 -30.19 -21.68 43.21
C HIS A 61 -31.53 -21.66 42.39
N GLN A 62 -31.82 -22.84 41.81
CA GLN A 62 -33.11 -23.57 41.66
C GLN A 62 -34.31 -23.07 40.82
N ASP A 63 -34.58 -23.86 39.77
CA ASP A 63 -35.84 -24.54 39.38
C ASP A 63 -37.23 -23.99 39.77
N THR A 64 -38.12 -23.91 38.78
CA THR A 64 -39.25 -24.88 38.62
C THR A 64 -40.02 -24.67 37.31
N THR A 65 -40.57 -25.76 36.76
CA THR A 65 -41.59 -25.76 35.67
C THR A 65 -42.88 -26.39 36.21
N PRO A 66 -44.06 -26.09 35.63
CA PRO A 66 -44.77 -27.18 34.94
C PRO A 66 -45.51 -26.73 33.65
N ALA A 67 -46.12 -27.70 32.96
CA ALA A 67 -46.60 -27.60 31.58
C ALA A 67 -48.13 -27.65 31.41
N HIS A 68 -48.60 -27.31 30.20
CA HIS A 68 -49.78 -27.84 29.48
C HIS A 68 -49.55 -27.50 27.97
N GLN A 69 -49.70 -28.37 26.95
CA GLN A 69 -50.86 -29.17 26.47
C GLN A 69 -52.07 -28.29 26.06
N ASP A 70 -52.74 -28.46 24.91
CA ASP A 70 -52.59 -29.42 23.79
C ASP A 70 -53.36 -28.92 22.52
N THR A 71 -53.57 -29.79 21.51
CA THR A 71 -54.50 -29.71 20.32
C THR A 71 -53.96 -28.98 19.06
N THR A 72 -53.58 -29.66 17.96
CA THR A 72 -54.36 -30.28 16.83
C THR A 72 -55.06 -29.26 15.91
N SER A 73 -55.15 -29.36 14.57
CA SER A 73 -55.04 -30.51 13.63
C SER A 73 -54.71 -30.08 12.16
N THR A 74 -54.54 -31.10 11.31
CA THR A 74 -54.55 -31.23 9.81
C THR A 74 -55.30 -30.15 8.97
N SER A 75 -55.16 -30.01 7.63
CA SER A 75 -54.90 -31.00 6.56
C SER A 75 -54.50 -30.40 5.19
N SER A 76 -53.67 -31.15 4.46
CA SER A 76 -53.49 -31.32 3.01
C SER A 76 -54.29 -30.48 1.97
N LYS A 77 -53.59 -29.95 0.94
CA LYS A 77 -53.64 -30.44 -0.48
C LYS A 77 -52.94 -29.50 -1.51
N SER A 78 -52.02 -30.07 -2.30
CA SER A 78 -51.69 -29.64 -3.68
C SER A 78 -52.75 -30.25 -4.67
N PRO A 79 -52.79 -30.01 -6.02
CA PRO A 79 -51.66 -30.14 -6.96
C PRO A 79 -51.73 -29.27 -8.27
N LEU A 80 -50.97 -29.71 -9.29
CA LEU A 80 -50.75 -29.21 -10.68
C LEU A 80 -49.74 -28.05 -10.80
N LYS A 81 -48.57 -28.24 -11.41
CA LYS A 81 -48.23 -28.63 -12.80
C LYS A 81 -48.52 -27.55 -13.85
N THR A 82 -47.45 -27.01 -14.42
CA THR A 82 -47.34 -26.88 -15.88
C THR A 82 -45.87 -27.02 -16.26
N GLU A 83 -45.56 -27.94 -17.18
CA GLU A 83 -44.22 -28.04 -17.77
C GLU A 83 -43.97 -26.85 -18.73
N LYS A 84 -42.74 -26.33 -18.74
CA LYS A 84 -42.13 -25.75 -19.93
C LYS A 84 -40.64 -26.10 -19.93
N GLU A 85 -40.32 -27.10 -20.74
CA GLU A 85 -38.96 -27.31 -21.23
C GLU A 85 -38.56 -26.10 -22.10
N GLN A 86 -37.35 -25.61 -21.91
CA GLN A 86 -36.63 -24.86 -22.94
C GLN A 86 -35.16 -25.30 -22.87
N GLU A 87 -34.61 -25.57 -24.04
CA GLU A 87 -33.36 -26.30 -24.20
C GLU A 87 -32.15 -25.50 -23.69
N LYS A 88 -31.19 -26.21 -23.11
CA LYS A 88 -29.83 -25.70 -22.92
C LYS A 88 -29.10 -25.80 -24.25
N GLU A 89 -28.67 -24.67 -24.80
CA GLU A 89 -27.47 -24.64 -25.64
C GLU A 89 -26.28 -24.31 -24.73
N GLU A 90 -25.29 -25.20 -24.70
CA GLU A 90 -24.02 -24.97 -24.03
C GLU A 90 -23.11 -24.09 -24.91
N PRO A 91 -22.61 -22.94 -24.42
CA PRO A 91 -21.45 -22.32 -25.01
C PRO A 91 -20.23 -23.20 -24.72
N GLN A 92 -19.51 -23.58 -25.77
CA GLN A 92 -18.29 -24.40 -25.66
C GLN A 92 -17.26 -23.70 -24.76
N ALA A 93 -16.63 -24.48 -23.87
CA ALA A 93 -15.55 -23.99 -23.02
C ALA A 93 -14.38 -23.49 -23.89
N ALA A 94 -14.01 -22.23 -23.70
CA ALA A 94 -12.74 -21.69 -24.17
C ALA A 94 -11.67 -21.97 -23.11
N ASP A 95 -10.46 -22.31 -23.56
CA ASP A 95 -9.35 -22.85 -22.78
C ASP A 95 -9.22 -22.32 -21.34
N GLU A 96 -9.68 -23.14 -20.38
CA GLU A 96 -9.23 -23.06 -18.99
C GLU A 96 -7.84 -23.72 -18.89
N ASP A 97 -6.79 -22.97 -19.23
CA ASP A 97 -5.44 -23.22 -18.70
C ASP A 97 -5.45 -22.91 -17.19
N ALA A 98 -6.19 -23.74 -16.44
CA ALA A 98 -6.19 -23.77 -14.99
C ALA A 98 -4.82 -24.28 -14.54
N ILE A 99 -3.92 -23.33 -14.25
CA ILE A 99 -2.57 -23.60 -13.74
C ILE A 99 -2.67 -24.60 -12.59
N SER A 100 -2.01 -25.73 -12.75
CA SER A 100 -1.98 -26.84 -11.81
C SER A 100 -1.56 -26.38 -10.42
N SER A 101 -2.34 -26.75 -9.41
CA SER A 101 -2.09 -26.46 -7.99
C SER A 101 -0.98 -27.35 -7.41
N GLU A 102 0.18 -27.38 -8.07
CA GLU A 102 1.39 -28.13 -7.69
C GLU A 102 2.59 -27.19 -7.46
N ASP A 103 2.33 -25.98 -6.97
CA ASP A 103 3.32 -25.27 -6.14
C ASP A 103 3.15 -25.80 -4.70
N GLU A 104 3.95 -26.80 -4.33
CA GLU A 104 4.01 -27.28 -2.95
C GLU A 104 4.56 -26.15 -2.05
N ASP A 105 3.69 -25.51 -1.26
CA ASP A 105 4.02 -24.50 -0.23
C ASP A 105 4.86 -25.06 0.96
N GLY A 106 5.69 -26.08 0.71
CA GLY A 106 6.48 -26.84 1.67
C GLY A 106 7.99 -26.54 1.67
N GLU A 107 8.50 -25.70 0.77
CA GLU A 107 9.89 -25.21 0.82
C GLU A 107 9.99 -23.90 1.63
N GLY A 108 10.94 -23.87 2.57
CA GLY A 108 11.01 -22.84 3.60
C GLY A 108 11.50 -21.47 3.12
N ASP A 109 11.41 -20.51 4.04
CA ASP A 109 12.06 -19.18 3.98
C ASP A 109 13.60 -19.29 4.17
N ASP A 110 14.19 -20.38 3.66
CA ASP A 110 15.56 -20.85 3.92
C ASP A 110 16.59 -20.19 2.97
N ALA A 111 16.12 -19.47 1.96
CA ALA A 111 16.97 -18.68 1.07
C ALA A 111 17.62 -17.52 1.87
N PRO A 112 18.96 -17.47 1.99
CA PRO A 112 19.62 -16.46 2.82
C PRO A 112 19.36 -15.06 2.25
N ILE A 113 18.95 -14.12 3.11
CA ILE A 113 18.71 -12.72 2.72
C ILE A 113 19.99 -12.14 2.12
N ARG A 114 19.90 -11.70 0.86
CA ARG A 114 21.03 -11.12 0.13
C ARG A 114 21.07 -9.61 0.29
N ARG A 115 22.26 -9.02 0.23
CA ARG A 115 22.38 -7.56 0.08
C ARG A 115 21.94 -7.14 -1.32
N LEU A 116 21.28 -5.99 -1.42
CA LEU A 116 20.98 -5.33 -2.69
C LEU A 116 21.11 -3.81 -2.50
N GLU A 117 22.10 -3.22 -3.15
CA GLU A 117 22.33 -1.77 -3.23
C GLU A 117 22.15 -1.29 -4.69
N PRO A 118 22.16 0.03 -4.98
CA PRO A 118 21.87 0.55 -6.33
C PRO A 118 22.68 -0.08 -7.46
N GLN A 119 24.00 -0.17 -7.30
CA GLN A 119 24.90 -0.72 -8.31
C GLN A 119 24.61 -2.21 -8.60
N ASP A 120 24.27 -2.99 -7.58
CA ASP A 120 23.98 -4.43 -7.73
C ASP A 120 22.79 -4.64 -8.68
N LEU A 121 21.75 -3.82 -8.56
CA LEU A 121 20.56 -3.89 -9.41
C LEU A 121 20.79 -3.27 -10.79
N GLU A 122 21.60 -2.23 -10.92
CA GLU A 122 21.97 -1.65 -12.22
C GLU A 122 22.74 -2.64 -13.09
N ASP A 123 23.73 -3.34 -12.51
CA ASP A 123 24.57 -4.31 -13.23
C ASP A 123 23.88 -5.65 -13.48
N ASN A 124 22.94 -6.06 -12.61
CA ASN A 124 22.39 -7.43 -12.59
C ASN A 124 20.85 -7.49 -12.66
N MET A 125 20.17 -6.44 -13.16
CA MET A 125 18.70 -6.32 -13.09
C MET A 125 17.95 -7.59 -13.48
N GLU A 126 18.19 -8.15 -14.67
CA GLU A 126 17.46 -9.35 -15.13
C GLU A 126 17.79 -10.62 -14.32
N LEU A 127 18.99 -10.72 -13.74
CA LEU A 127 19.35 -11.82 -12.84
C LEU A 127 18.58 -11.71 -11.52
N VAL A 128 18.52 -10.50 -10.93
CA VAL A 128 17.78 -10.25 -9.68
C VAL A 128 16.28 -10.48 -9.86
N MET A 129 15.72 -10.00 -10.98
CA MET A 129 14.29 -10.13 -11.28
C MET A 129 13.90 -11.59 -11.62
N GLY A 130 14.81 -12.34 -12.27
CA GLY A 130 14.63 -13.75 -12.62
C GLY A 130 14.91 -14.77 -11.51
N ASP A 131 15.64 -14.39 -10.44
CA ASP A 131 15.95 -15.28 -9.30
C ASP A 131 14.68 -15.55 -8.48
N THR A 132 13.97 -16.64 -8.76
CA THR A 132 12.76 -17.01 -8.01
C THR A 132 13.06 -17.55 -6.61
N PHE A 133 14.32 -17.91 -6.32
CA PHE A 133 14.72 -18.48 -5.04
C PHE A 133 14.98 -17.36 -4.01
N HIS A 134 15.80 -16.36 -4.36
CA HIS A 134 15.99 -15.16 -3.53
C HIS A 134 14.91 -14.13 -3.87
N HIS A 135 14.15 -13.72 -2.86
CA HIS A 135 13.05 -12.76 -3.04
C HIS A 135 13.10 -11.62 -2.03
N TYR A 136 13.64 -11.86 -0.83
CA TYR A 136 13.99 -10.84 0.15
C TYR A 136 15.45 -10.38 0.03
N TYR A 137 15.64 -9.06 0.09
CA TYR A 137 16.95 -8.42 0.15
C TYR A 137 17.06 -7.48 1.35
N ILE A 138 18.29 -7.08 1.66
CA ILE A 138 18.61 -6.04 2.64
C ILE A 138 19.42 -4.92 1.98
N SER A 139 18.97 -3.68 2.19
CA SER A 139 19.58 -2.46 1.67
C SER A 139 19.94 -1.53 2.82
N THR A 140 21.18 -1.05 2.83
CA THR A 140 21.61 0.06 3.70
C THR A 140 21.31 1.42 3.09
N THR A 141 21.13 1.50 1.77
CA THR A 141 20.75 2.72 1.07
C THR A 141 19.31 3.12 1.42
N TRP A 142 19.12 4.37 1.85
CA TRP A 142 17.85 5.00 2.25
C TRP A 142 17.57 6.29 1.44
N THR A 143 17.91 6.30 0.15
CA THR A 143 17.69 7.46 -0.72
C THR A 143 16.36 7.37 -1.44
N ALA A 144 15.76 8.54 -1.72
CA ALA A 144 14.53 8.66 -2.47
C ALA A 144 14.66 8.12 -3.91
N ALA A 145 15.81 8.29 -4.55
CA ALA A 145 16.15 7.69 -5.85
C ALA A 145 16.13 6.16 -5.81
N TRP A 146 16.72 5.56 -4.76
CA TRP A 146 16.77 4.10 -4.62
C TRP A 146 15.40 3.51 -4.33
N TYR A 147 14.63 4.13 -3.43
CA TYR A 147 13.25 3.75 -3.18
C TYR A 147 12.39 3.82 -4.46
N TYR A 148 12.55 4.90 -5.23
CA TYR A 148 11.87 5.06 -6.51
C TYR A 148 12.25 3.94 -7.49
N LYS A 149 13.54 3.62 -7.67
CA LYS A 149 14.00 2.56 -8.58
C LYS A 149 13.43 1.19 -8.19
N LEU A 150 13.47 0.85 -6.90
CA LEU A 150 12.90 -0.39 -6.38
C LEU A 150 11.39 -0.49 -6.64
N ALA A 151 10.64 0.55 -6.26
CA ALA A 151 9.20 0.62 -6.52
C ALA A 151 8.89 0.53 -8.01
N TYR A 152 9.64 1.26 -8.86
CA TYR A 152 9.49 1.27 -10.31
C TYR A 152 9.70 -0.13 -10.92
N GLU A 153 10.69 -0.91 -10.48
CA GLU A 153 10.84 -2.28 -10.96
C GLU A 153 9.84 -3.28 -10.37
N GLY A 154 9.05 -2.89 -9.36
CA GLY A 154 7.96 -3.70 -8.79
C GLY A 154 8.30 -4.34 -7.45
N PHE A 155 9.41 -3.95 -6.81
CA PHE A 155 9.70 -4.36 -5.45
C PHE A 155 8.72 -3.71 -4.46
N ILE A 156 8.28 -4.48 -3.47
CA ILE A 156 7.65 -3.93 -2.27
C ILE A 156 8.73 -3.88 -1.19
N SER A 157 9.11 -2.67 -0.76
CA SER A 157 10.12 -2.51 0.28
C SER A 157 9.50 -2.20 1.64
N VAL A 158 9.93 -2.86 2.71
CA VAL A 158 9.53 -2.55 4.09
C VAL A 158 10.72 -2.07 4.92
N ARG A 159 10.49 -1.55 6.13
CA ARG A 159 11.56 -1.17 7.06
C ARG A 159 11.81 -2.27 8.07
N HIS A 160 13.08 -2.54 8.36
CA HIS A 160 13.48 -3.23 9.60
C HIS A 160 14.68 -2.52 10.25
N GLY A 161 14.47 -1.93 11.44
CA GLY A 161 15.52 -1.17 12.13
C GLY A 161 16.01 0.03 11.31
N SER A 162 17.29 0.00 10.90
CA SER A 162 17.94 0.98 10.02
C SER A 162 17.98 0.53 8.55
N TYR A 163 17.42 -0.63 8.20
CA TYR A 163 17.50 -1.21 6.86
C TYR A 163 16.18 -1.07 6.11
N LEU A 164 16.30 -0.87 4.81
CA LEU A 164 15.22 -1.11 3.87
C LEU A 164 15.31 -2.59 3.49
N LEU A 165 14.17 -3.29 3.44
CA LEU A 165 14.06 -4.67 3.00
C LEU A 165 13.25 -4.71 1.70
N PRO A 166 13.89 -4.62 0.52
CA PRO A 166 13.20 -4.79 -0.75
C PRO A 166 12.80 -6.25 -0.94
N GLU A 167 11.55 -6.50 -1.32
CA GLU A 167 11.06 -7.80 -1.75
C GLU A 167 10.60 -7.75 -3.20
N ILE A 168 11.20 -8.58 -4.06
CA ILE A 168 10.65 -8.90 -5.38
C ILE A 168 9.83 -10.19 -5.23
N GLN A 169 8.54 -10.02 -4.98
CA GLN A 169 7.71 -11.08 -4.41
C GLN A 169 7.64 -12.29 -5.36
N ARG A 170 7.55 -13.51 -4.81
CA ARG A 170 7.36 -14.73 -5.63
C ARG A 170 6.00 -14.74 -6.33
N ALA A 171 5.01 -14.17 -5.67
CA ALA A 171 3.68 -13.91 -6.21
C ALA A 171 3.11 -12.63 -5.57
N TYR A 172 2.18 -12.00 -6.27
CA TYR A 172 1.51 -10.75 -5.91
C TYR A 172 0.01 -10.96 -5.93
N CYS A 173 -0.71 -10.34 -5.00
CA CYS A 173 -2.15 -10.19 -5.07
C CYS A 173 -2.47 -8.91 -5.82
N VAL A 174 -3.24 -9.01 -6.90
CA VAL A 174 -3.73 -7.87 -7.69
C VAL A 174 -5.24 -7.89 -7.74
N LEU A 175 -5.87 -6.71 -7.77
CA LEU A 175 -7.29 -6.56 -8.02
C LEU A 175 -7.47 -5.86 -9.38
N HIS A 176 -8.05 -6.60 -10.32
CA HIS A 176 -8.68 -6.05 -11.52
C HIS A 176 -10.09 -5.58 -11.13
N PHE A 177 -10.51 -4.40 -11.60
CA PHE A 177 -11.70 -3.72 -11.05
C PHE A 177 -13.02 -4.41 -11.42
N GLU A 178 -13.06 -5.12 -12.54
CA GLU A 178 -14.13 -6.01 -12.96
C GLU A 178 -14.37 -7.18 -11.99
N ASN A 179 -13.34 -7.62 -11.27
CA ASN A 179 -13.43 -8.67 -10.26
C ASN A 179 -13.90 -8.15 -8.89
N MET A 180 -14.02 -6.84 -8.70
CA MET A 180 -14.23 -6.24 -7.37
C MET A 180 -15.55 -6.66 -6.74
N HIS A 181 -15.47 -7.51 -5.72
CA HIS A 181 -16.63 -8.00 -5.00
C HIS A 181 -17.03 -7.09 -3.83
N ILE A 182 -18.35 -6.93 -3.64
CA ILE A 182 -18.92 -6.13 -2.55
C ILE A 182 -19.94 -6.97 -1.79
N GLY A 183 -19.69 -7.25 -0.51
CA GLY A 183 -20.66 -7.95 0.35
C GLY A 183 -21.99 -7.19 0.49
N ARG A 184 -23.11 -7.93 0.62
CA ARG A 184 -24.44 -7.32 0.85
C ARG A 184 -24.49 -6.44 2.10
N LYS A 185 -23.73 -6.78 3.16
CA LYS A 185 -23.59 -5.97 4.37
C LYS A 185 -22.88 -4.65 4.07
N THR A 186 -21.79 -4.70 3.32
CA THR A 186 -21.02 -3.52 2.90
C THR A 186 -21.90 -2.55 2.09
N ARG A 187 -22.72 -3.06 1.17
CA ARG A 187 -23.70 -2.23 0.42
C ARG A 187 -24.77 -1.53 1.27
N ARG A 188 -25.05 -1.97 2.51
CA ARG A 188 -26.07 -1.32 3.36
C ARG A 188 -25.55 -0.10 4.12
N LEU A 189 -24.25 -0.05 4.40
CA LEU A 189 -23.60 1.04 5.14
C LEU A 189 -23.23 2.24 4.24
N LYS A 190 -23.59 2.17 2.94
CA LYS A 190 -23.66 3.29 1.99
C LYS A 190 -24.47 4.51 2.48
N LYS A 191 -25.28 4.38 3.54
CA LYS A 191 -26.23 5.41 4.01
C LYS A 191 -25.65 6.42 5.01
N ASN A 192 -24.43 6.22 5.50
CA ASN A 192 -23.89 6.98 6.63
C ASN A 192 -23.12 8.25 6.23
N GLY A 193 -23.28 8.75 4.99
CA GLY A 193 -22.64 10.00 4.57
C GLY A 193 -21.10 9.98 4.52
N TYR A 194 -20.47 8.80 4.49
CA TYR A 194 -19.02 8.64 4.40
C TYR A 194 -18.42 9.36 3.19
N ARG A 195 -17.25 9.97 3.38
CA ARG A 195 -16.51 10.71 2.34
C ARG A 195 -15.10 10.16 2.20
N LEU A 196 -14.64 9.95 0.97
CA LEU A 196 -13.26 9.53 0.70
C LEU A 196 -12.46 10.72 0.16
N TYR A 197 -11.23 10.88 0.66
CA TYR A 197 -10.30 11.90 0.21
C TYR A 197 -8.98 11.27 -0.22
N ASN A 198 -8.29 11.95 -1.13
CA ASN A 198 -6.92 11.64 -1.53
C ASN A 198 -6.01 12.82 -1.15
N ASN A 199 -5.03 12.57 -0.28
CA ASN A 199 -4.05 13.54 0.18
C ASN A 199 -4.62 14.76 0.94
N ARG A 200 -5.80 14.65 1.58
CA ARG A 200 -6.36 15.73 2.41
C ARG A 200 -5.57 15.93 3.71
N ASN A 201 -5.14 14.85 4.38
CA ASN A 201 -4.39 14.92 5.62
C ASN A 201 -3.39 13.76 5.80
N TRP A 202 -2.40 13.70 4.91
CA TRP A 202 -1.25 12.79 4.97
C TRP A 202 -0.66 12.64 6.37
N LYS A 203 -0.42 13.74 7.10
CA LYS A 203 0.18 13.70 8.44
C LYS A 203 -0.69 12.95 9.44
N LEU A 204 -2.00 13.21 9.46
CA LEU A 204 -2.94 12.52 10.34
C LEU A 204 -3.08 11.04 9.95
N CYS A 205 -3.14 10.73 8.65
CA CYS A 205 -3.18 9.35 8.17
C CYS A 205 -1.94 8.56 8.62
N VAL A 206 -0.73 9.11 8.43
CA VAL A 206 0.52 8.48 8.89
C VAL A 206 0.55 8.32 10.41
N SER A 207 0.07 9.30 11.18
CA SER A 207 -0.03 9.19 12.64
C SER A 207 -0.95 8.03 13.03
N LYS A 208 -2.15 7.96 12.46
CA LYS A 208 -3.12 6.88 12.73
C LYS A 208 -2.60 5.49 12.35
N ILE A 209 -1.81 5.38 11.28
CA ILE A 209 -1.09 4.14 10.92
C ILE A 209 -0.05 3.79 12.00
N CYS A 210 0.75 4.76 12.45
CA CYS A 210 1.71 4.54 13.54
C CYS A 210 1.02 4.07 14.83
N ASP A 211 -0.07 4.71 15.22
CA ASP A 211 -0.84 4.37 16.42
C ASP A 211 -1.49 2.97 16.32
N TYR A 212 -2.02 2.62 15.15
CA TYR A 212 -2.72 1.35 14.92
C TYR A 212 -1.80 0.13 14.98
N TRP A 213 -0.58 0.25 14.43
CA TRP A 213 0.41 -0.84 14.38
C TRP A 213 1.39 -0.84 15.54
N GLY A 214 1.59 0.30 16.23
CA GLY A 214 2.47 0.42 17.39
C GLY A 214 3.89 -0.09 17.12
N SER A 215 4.37 -1.00 17.96
CA SER A 215 5.70 -1.61 17.84
C SER A 215 5.88 -2.51 16.60
N GLN A 216 4.79 -2.92 15.93
CA GLN A 216 4.84 -3.69 14.69
C GLN A 216 4.89 -2.79 13.43
N ASN A 217 4.91 -1.46 13.60
CA ASN A 217 4.87 -0.54 12.48
C ASN A 217 6.20 -0.47 11.69
N TRP A 218 6.24 -1.09 10.51
CA TRP A 218 7.30 -0.90 9.53
C TRP A 218 7.16 0.42 8.75
N PHE A 219 5.94 0.94 8.57
CA PHE A 219 5.67 2.22 7.89
C PHE A 219 5.81 3.40 8.88
N SER A 220 7.01 3.58 9.40
CA SER A 220 7.30 4.67 10.35
C SER A 220 7.22 6.06 9.69
N GLN A 221 7.17 7.12 10.51
CA GLN A 221 7.22 8.49 10.01
C GLN A 221 8.44 8.78 9.11
N GLN A 222 9.58 8.11 9.35
CA GLN A 222 10.78 8.17 8.51
C GLN A 222 10.54 7.51 7.14
N TYR A 223 9.97 6.30 7.13
CA TYR A 223 9.62 5.59 5.89
C TYR A 223 8.56 6.39 5.09
N ALA A 224 7.50 6.87 5.74
CA ALA A 224 6.50 7.73 5.11
C ALA A 224 7.12 8.98 4.47
N ASN A 225 8.13 9.59 5.12
CA ASN A 225 8.86 10.69 4.51
C ASN A 225 9.71 10.27 3.31
N LEU A 226 10.34 9.08 3.33
CA LEU A 226 11.07 8.53 2.18
C LEU A 226 10.15 8.38 0.95
N VAL A 227 8.97 7.77 1.09
CA VAL A 227 7.99 7.64 0.00
C VAL A 227 7.58 9.01 -0.55
N ARG A 228 7.31 9.97 0.34
CA ARG A 228 6.90 11.32 -0.04
C ARG A 228 8.00 12.08 -0.80
N VAL A 229 9.25 11.96 -0.36
CA VAL A 229 10.40 12.59 -1.04
C VAL A 229 10.69 11.91 -2.37
N ALA A 230 10.62 10.58 -2.45
CA ALA A 230 10.71 9.83 -3.71
C ALA A 230 9.67 10.29 -4.75
N GLY A 231 8.45 10.64 -4.31
CA GLY A 231 7.45 11.22 -5.18
C GLY A 231 7.81 12.63 -5.68
N LEU A 232 8.20 13.53 -4.76
CA LEU A 232 8.58 14.91 -5.09
C LEU A 232 9.80 14.98 -6.03
N GLU A 233 10.79 14.12 -5.81
CA GLU A 233 12.05 14.10 -6.55
C GLU A 233 12.02 13.21 -7.80
N SER A 234 10.97 12.42 -8.03
CA SER A 234 10.86 11.46 -9.14
C SER A 234 11.20 12.04 -10.53
N SER A 235 10.86 13.30 -10.82
CA SER A 235 11.25 14.00 -12.07
C SER A 235 12.75 14.24 -12.25
N GLN A 236 13.56 14.08 -11.20
CA GLN A 236 15.03 14.15 -11.29
C GLN A 236 15.63 12.79 -11.64
N TYR A 237 14.89 11.71 -11.41
CA TYR A 237 15.36 10.33 -11.59
C TYR A 237 14.93 9.73 -12.94
N THR A 238 13.89 10.28 -13.56
CA THR A 238 13.37 9.77 -14.83
C THR A 238 12.68 10.84 -15.67
N ASN A 239 12.67 10.60 -16.99
CA ASN A 239 11.79 11.28 -17.95
C ASN A 239 10.43 10.56 -18.13
N THR A 240 10.21 9.44 -17.43
CA THR A 240 8.98 8.63 -17.46
C THR A 240 7.96 9.09 -16.41
N LEU A 241 6.93 8.28 -16.19
CA LEU A 241 5.89 8.55 -15.21
C LEU A 241 6.43 8.53 -13.78
N LYS A 242 5.94 9.48 -12.98
CA LYS A 242 6.37 9.74 -11.61
C LYS A 242 5.76 8.74 -10.64
N LEU A 243 6.44 8.55 -9.50
CA LEU A 243 5.81 8.00 -8.30
C LEU A 243 4.95 9.11 -7.66
N VAL A 244 3.68 8.82 -7.40
CA VAL A 244 2.78 9.74 -6.69
C VAL A 244 2.36 9.11 -5.36
N PRO A 245 2.76 9.68 -4.21
CA PRO A 245 2.35 9.20 -2.90
C PRO A 245 0.87 9.54 -2.64
N HIS A 246 0.17 8.63 -1.98
CA HIS A 246 -1.25 8.78 -1.64
C HIS A 246 -1.48 8.46 -0.16
N SER A 247 -2.16 9.35 0.56
CA SER A 247 -2.96 8.99 1.72
C SER A 247 -4.43 8.96 1.30
N ILE A 248 -5.07 7.82 1.45
CA ILE A 248 -6.48 7.61 1.14
C ILE A 248 -7.25 7.57 2.46
N GLU A 249 -8.22 8.46 2.63
CA GLU A 249 -8.74 8.82 3.94
C GLU A 249 -10.27 8.78 3.95
N LEU A 250 -10.85 7.88 4.74
CA LEU A 250 -12.30 7.74 4.90
C LEU A 250 -12.78 8.48 6.15
N TYR A 251 -13.62 9.48 5.92
CA TYR A 251 -14.22 10.32 6.96
C TYR A 251 -15.71 9.98 7.14
N ASP A 252 -16.20 10.11 8.38
CA ASP A 252 -17.62 10.01 8.72
C ASP A 252 -18.41 11.31 8.49
N GLU A 253 -19.72 11.26 8.74
CA GLU A 253 -20.60 12.42 8.60
C GLU A 253 -20.19 13.60 9.50
N HIS A 254 -19.50 13.32 10.62
CA HIS A 254 -19.00 14.29 11.59
C HIS A 254 -17.58 14.80 11.28
N ASP A 255 -17.01 14.41 10.14
CA ASP A 255 -15.64 14.73 9.72
C ASP A 255 -14.55 14.12 10.64
N THR A 256 -14.85 12.96 11.24
CA THR A 256 -13.87 12.12 11.93
C THR A 256 -13.22 11.16 10.94
N LEU A 257 -11.89 11.09 10.96
CA LEU A 257 -11.14 10.10 10.18
C LEU A 257 -11.25 8.70 10.81
N ILE A 258 -12.03 7.82 10.19
CA ILE A 258 -12.38 6.48 10.71
C ILE A 258 -11.59 5.34 10.08
N ALA A 259 -11.03 5.51 8.89
CA ALA A 259 -10.13 4.54 8.26
C ALA A 259 -9.26 5.23 7.22
N GLY A 260 -8.14 4.63 6.87
CA GLY A 260 -7.28 5.16 5.81
C GLY A 260 -6.06 4.31 5.55
N GLU A 261 -5.41 4.54 4.42
CA GLU A 261 -4.17 3.89 4.07
C GLU A 261 -3.18 4.84 3.39
N CYS A 262 -1.90 4.47 3.45
CA CYS A 262 -0.87 5.04 2.61
C CYS A 262 -0.49 4.05 1.52
N GLY A 263 -0.28 4.59 0.32
CA GLY A 263 0.15 3.87 -0.87
C GLY A 263 0.88 4.80 -1.82
N TYR A 264 1.14 4.32 -3.02
CA TYR A 264 1.63 5.15 -4.12
C TYR A 264 1.08 4.66 -5.45
N SER A 265 1.12 5.52 -6.47
CA SER A 265 0.93 5.12 -7.86
C SER A 265 2.18 5.34 -8.70
N ILE A 266 2.34 4.52 -9.74
CA ILE A 266 3.29 4.72 -10.83
C ILE A 266 2.54 4.38 -12.11
N GLY A 267 2.40 5.34 -13.02
CA GLY A 267 1.53 5.22 -14.18
C GLY A 267 0.09 4.87 -13.80
N SER A 268 -0.49 3.86 -14.44
CA SER A 268 -1.86 3.41 -14.19
C SER A 268 -1.97 2.32 -13.11
N VAL A 269 -0.93 2.11 -12.29
CA VAL A 269 -0.98 1.16 -11.15
C VAL A 269 -1.01 1.90 -9.82
N TYR A 270 -1.89 1.47 -8.91
CA TYR A 270 -1.89 1.87 -7.51
C TYR A 270 -1.42 0.70 -6.63
N THR A 271 -0.51 0.96 -5.71
CA THR A 271 0.05 0.00 -4.76
C THR A 271 -0.32 0.42 -3.34
N SER A 272 -1.12 -0.39 -2.64
CA SER A 272 -1.33 -0.23 -1.19
C SER A 272 -0.08 -0.65 -0.43
N LEU A 273 0.31 0.12 0.59
CA LEU A 273 1.38 -0.27 1.50
C LEU A 273 0.82 -0.70 2.86
N THR A 274 0.11 0.19 3.55
CA THR A 274 -0.50 -0.13 4.84
C THR A 274 -1.60 0.85 5.20
N GLY A 275 -2.54 0.41 6.02
CA GLY A 275 -3.63 1.24 6.53
C GLY A 275 -4.01 0.92 7.96
N PHE A 276 -5.05 1.61 8.41
CA PHE A 276 -5.67 1.49 9.71
C PHE A 276 -7.20 1.56 9.57
N CYS A 277 -7.90 1.09 10.59
CA CYS A 277 -9.30 1.40 10.78
C CYS A 277 -9.61 1.58 12.27
N ASP A 278 -10.60 2.42 12.56
CA ASP A 278 -11.22 2.44 13.87
C ASP A 278 -11.93 1.10 14.11
N LYS A 279 -11.49 0.37 15.12
CA LYS A 279 -11.99 -0.96 15.47
C LYS A 279 -13.40 -0.91 16.07
N SER A 280 -13.89 0.26 16.50
CA SER A 280 -15.29 0.46 16.91
C SER A 280 -16.24 0.53 15.71
N ILE A 281 -15.76 0.93 14.54
CA ILE A 281 -16.55 1.03 13.30
C ILE A 281 -16.53 -0.31 12.57
N ALA A 282 -17.61 -1.08 12.74
CA ALA A 282 -17.75 -2.39 12.12
C ALA A 282 -17.59 -2.33 10.58
N ASN A 283 -16.51 -2.95 10.07
CA ASN A 283 -16.10 -2.98 8.67
C ASN A 283 -15.50 -1.65 8.11
N GLY A 284 -15.08 -0.70 8.96
CA GLY A 284 -14.50 0.59 8.54
C GLY A 284 -13.44 0.50 7.42
N GLY A 285 -12.45 -0.38 7.58
CA GLY A 285 -11.41 -0.61 6.56
C GLY A 285 -11.95 -1.21 5.25
N LEU A 286 -12.98 -2.06 5.30
CA LEU A 286 -13.61 -2.62 4.09
C LEU A 286 -14.41 -1.55 3.32
N PHE A 287 -14.97 -0.56 4.00
CA PHE A 287 -15.54 0.61 3.32
C PHE A 287 -14.49 1.43 2.61
N GLN A 288 -13.41 1.76 3.31
CA GLN A 288 -12.32 2.55 2.73
C GLN A 288 -11.77 1.85 1.48
N MET A 289 -11.49 0.55 1.54
CA MET A 289 -11.05 -0.22 0.37
C MET A 289 -12.08 -0.24 -0.76
N TYR A 290 -13.37 -0.33 -0.47
CA TYR A 290 -14.42 -0.30 -1.50
C TYR A 290 -14.51 1.06 -2.21
N TYR A 291 -14.56 2.16 -1.46
CA TYR A 291 -14.57 3.51 -2.04
C TYR A 291 -13.27 3.77 -2.83
N LEU A 292 -12.13 3.26 -2.35
CA LEU A 292 -10.85 3.34 -3.04
C LEU A 292 -10.88 2.59 -4.37
N GLY A 293 -11.32 1.32 -4.38
CA GLY A 293 -11.43 0.54 -5.62
C GLY A 293 -12.31 1.21 -6.68
N LYS A 294 -13.42 1.83 -6.28
CA LYS A 294 -14.28 2.61 -7.20
C LYS A 294 -13.64 3.93 -7.65
N TRP A 295 -12.86 4.60 -6.81
CA TRP A 295 -12.09 5.78 -7.20
C TRP A 295 -10.99 5.43 -8.22
N LEU A 296 -10.27 4.33 -8.00
CA LEU A 296 -9.21 3.84 -8.89
C LEU A 296 -9.77 3.47 -10.27
N GLU A 297 -10.85 2.68 -10.32
CA GLU A 297 -11.55 2.31 -11.56
C GLU A 297 -11.94 3.56 -12.38
N ARG A 298 -12.61 4.54 -11.75
CA ARG A 298 -13.03 5.79 -12.42
C ARG A 298 -11.87 6.69 -12.82
N SER A 299 -10.75 6.64 -12.10
CA SER A 299 -9.55 7.42 -12.41
C SER A 299 -8.70 6.80 -13.53
N GLY A 300 -9.11 5.66 -14.10
CA GLY A 300 -8.42 5.01 -15.21
C GLY A 300 -7.14 4.30 -14.80
N TYR A 301 -7.09 3.76 -13.58
CA TYR A 301 -6.08 2.77 -13.20
C TYR A 301 -6.33 1.46 -13.94
N ALA A 302 -5.26 0.75 -14.31
CA ALA A 302 -5.34 -0.57 -14.96
C ALA A 302 -5.60 -1.70 -13.95
N PHE A 303 -4.96 -1.63 -12.77
CA PHE A 303 -5.20 -2.54 -11.65
C PHE A 303 -4.69 -1.96 -10.33
N TRP A 304 -5.08 -2.61 -9.23
CA TRP A 304 -4.62 -2.32 -7.89
C TRP A 304 -3.71 -3.43 -7.38
N ASN A 305 -2.43 -3.13 -7.14
CA ASN A 305 -1.49 -4.01 -6.46
C ASN A 305 -1.75 -4.01 -4.94
N LEU A 306 -2.15 -5.16 -4.40
CA LEU A 306 -2.41 -5.37 -2.98
C LEU A 306 -1.18 -5.95 -2.24
N GLY A 307 -0.03 -6.13 -2.90
CA GLY A 307 1.18 -6.74 -2.31
C GLY A 307 1.01 -8.24 -2.07
N HIS A 308 1.44 -8.76 -0.91
CA HIS A 308 1.44 -10.21 -0.64
C HIS A 308 0.09 -10.94 -0.92
N PRO A 309 0.14 -12.14 -1.51
CA PRO A 309 -0.96 -13.10 -1.55
C PRO A 309 -1.56 -13.41 -0.16
N PRO A 310 -2.87 -13.74 -0.07
CA PRO A 310 -3.43 -14.34 1.13
C PRO A 310 -2.70 -15.64 1.47
N ARG A 311 -2.26 -15.81 2.74
CA ARG A 311 -1.69 -17.10 3.19
C ARG A 311 -2.66 -17.84 4.13
N PRO A 312 -2.92 -19.15 3.90
CA PRO A 312 -3.67 -19.98 4.83
C PRO A 312 -3.05 -19.98 6.25
N PRO A 313 -3.83 -20.25 7.31
CA PRO A 313 -5.27 -20.52 7.29
C PRO A 313 -6.14 -19.25 7.35
N LYS A 314 -5.58 -18.06 7.63
CA LYS A 314 -6.38 -16.84 7.92
C LYS A 314 -5.78 -15.48 7.51
N THR A 315 -4.54 -15.39 7.06
CA THR A 315 -3.93 -14.06 6.82
C THR A 315 -4.43 -13.43 5.52
N MET A 316 -4.77 -12.13 5.56
CA MET A 316 -5.15 -11.33 4.39
C MET A 316 -6.35 -11.85 3.55
N LYS A 317 -7.23 -12.69 4.12
CA LYS A 317 -8.47 -13.18 3.45
C LYS A 317 -9.30 -12.07 2.81
N TYR A 318 -9.28 -10.86 3.38
CA TYR A 318 -9.98 -9.69 2.84
C TYR A 318 -9.60 -9.35 1.39
N LYS A 319 -8.38 -9.69 0.93
CA LYS A 319 -7.94 -9.45 -0.45
C LYS A 319 -8.70 -10.35 -1.43
N ALA A 320 -8.81 -11.65 -1.10
CA ALA A 320 -9.64 -12.59 -1.86
C ALA A 320 -11.13 -12.20 -1.79
N ASP A 321 -11.63 -11.80 -0.62
CA ASP A 321 -13.03 -11.36 -0.43
C ASP A 321 -13.37 -10.05 -1.19
N LEU A 322 -12.36 -9.26 -1.55
CA LEU A 322 -12.48 -8.07 -2.40
C LEU A 322 -12.43 -8.42 -3.90
N GLY A 323 -12.06 -9.65 -4.28
CA GLY A 323 -11.88 -10.09 -5.68
C GLY A 323 -10.42 -10.15 -6.15
N GLY A 324 -9.46 -10.07 -5.23
CA GLY A 324 -8.03 -10.13 -5.54
C GLY A 324 -7.61 -11.50 -6.07
N VAL A 325 -6.91 -11.49 -7.20
CA VAL A 325 -6.30 -12.64 -7.88
C VAL A 325 -4.82 -12.73 -7.49
N VAL A 326 -4.25 -13.93 -7.44
CA VAL A 326 -2.81 -14.14 -7.21
C VAL A 326 -2.12 -14.38 -8.54
N LEU A 327 -1.10 -13.59 -8.84
CA LEU A 327 -0.22 -13.76 -9.99
C LEU A 327 1.18 -14.11 -9.50
N ASN A 328 1.80 -15.16 -10.06
CA ASN A 328 3.22 -15.39 -9.85
C ASN A 328 4.07 -14.24 -10.44
N ARG A 329 5.33 -14.12 -10.03
CA ARG A 329 6.23 -13.03 -10.47
C ARG A 329 6.33 -12.93 -12.00
N GLY A 330 6.35 -14.08 -12.69
CA GLY A 330 6.45 -14.17 -14.14
C GLY A 330 5.25 -13.56 -14.88
N ALA A 331 4.04 -13.72 -14.34
CA ALA A 331 2.82 -13.09 -14.86
C ALA A 331 2.67 -11.62 -14.38
N PHE A 332 3.06 -11.32 -13.13
CA PHE A 332 2.95 -9.99 -12.55
C PHE A 332 3.87 -8.97 -13.25
N LEU A 333 5.14 -9.30 -13.50
CA LEU A 333 6.12 -8.32 -13.99
C LEU A 333 5.82 -7.75 -15.39
N PRO A 334 5.37 -8.53 -16.39
CA PRO A 334 4.91 -7.98 -17.67
C PRO A 334 3.72 -7.02 -17.50
N LEU A 335 2.72 -7.40 -16.70
CA LEU A 335 1.54 -6.58 -16.39
C LEU A 335 1.95 -5.26 -15.69
N TRP A 336 2.81 -5.36 -14.67
CA TRP A 336 3.38 -4.22 -13.94
C TRP A 336 4.16 -3.28 -14.88
N ARG A 337 5.09 -3.81 -15.68
CA ARG A 337 5.90 -3.05 -16.64
C ARG A 337 5.05 -2.34 -17.70
N ALA A 338 3.98 -2.96 -18.17
CA ALA A 338 3.05 -2.35 -19.11
C ALA A 338 2.26 -1.19 -18.47
N ALA A 339 1.56 -1.45 -17.36
CA ALA A 339 0.69 -0.46 -16.72
C ALA A 339 1.46 0.71 -16.08
N ARG A 340 2.63 0.48 -15.48
CA ARG A 340 3.47 1.56 -14.92
C ARG A 340 4.00 2.54 -15.98
N SER A 341 3.94 2.15 -17.24
CA SER A 341 4.34 2.95 -18.40
C SER A 341 3.16 3.69 -19.06
N GLN A 342 1.93 3.44 -18.62
CA GLN A 342 0.72 4.10 -19.11
C GLN A 342 0.32 5.27 -18.18
N PRO A 343 -0.01 6.46 -18.71
CA PRO A 343 -0.60 7.52 -17.91
C PRO A 343 -2.01 7.14 -17.46
N LEU A 344 -2.51 7.76 -16.39
CA LEU A 344 -3.92 7.68 -16.03
C LEU A 344 -4.79 8.32 -17.12
N THR A 345 -5.87 7.64 -17.47
CA THR A 345 -6.77 8.02 -18.59
C THR A 345 -8.14 8.51 -18.13
N GLY A 346 -8.47 8.37 -16.85
CA GLY A 346 -9.77 8.78 -16.31
C GLY A 346 -9.86 10.29 -16.04
N GLU A 347 -11.09 10.77 -15.89
CA GLU A 347 -11.34 12.12 -15.39
C GLU A 347 -10.79 12.22 -13.96
N GLY A 348 -9.82 13.11 -13.75
CA GLY A 348 -9.19 13.32 -12.45
C GLY A 348 -10.19 13.78 -11.41
N LEU A 349 -10.73 12.83 -10.63
CA LEU A 349 -11.47 13.12 -9.41
C LEU A 349 -10.56 13.95 -8.49
N GLY A 350 -11.06 15.10 -8.02
CA GLY A 350 -10.27 16.10 -7.29
C GLY A 350 -9.70 15.60 -5.95
N PRO A 351 -9.09 16.48 -5.13
CA PRO A 351 -8.57 16.07 -3.81
C PRO A 351 -9.67 15.55 -2.86
N GLU A 352 -10.92 15.96 -3.10
CA GLU A 352 -12.13 15.50 -2.43
C GLU A 352 -13.06 14.82 -3.45
N PHE A 353 -13.57 13.64 -3.12
CA PHE A 353 -14.62 12.98 -3.89
C PHE A 353 -15.62 12.29 -2.95
N VAL A 354 -16.71 13.01 -2.70
CA VAL A 354 -17.94 12.42 -2.16
C VAL A 354 -18.60 11.61 -3.28
N TRP A 355 -18.29 10.31 -3.38
CA TRP A 355 -18.87 9.47 -4.42
C TRP A 355 -20.17 8.79 -3.98
N TRP A 356 -21.25 9.01 -4.73
CA TRP A 356 -22.33 8.04 -4.84
C TRP A 356 -23.13 8.17 -6.15
N ASP A 357 -23.00 7.18 -7.04
CA ASP A 357 -23.98 6.87 -8.09
C ASP A 357 -24.40 5.39 -7.94
N GLY A 358 -25.51 5.09 -7.25
CA GLY A 358 -26.17 3.76 -7.26
C GLY A 358 -25.47 2.60 -6.55
#